data_AF-A0A0M0JPH1-F1
#
_entry.id   AF-A0A0M0JPH1-F1
#
_cell.length_a   1.000
_cell.length_b   1.000
_cell.length_c   1.000
_cell.angle_alpha   90.00
_cell.angle_beta   90.00
_cell.angle_gamma   90.00
#
_symmetry.space_group_name_H-M   'P 1'
#
loop_
_entity.id
_entity.type
_entity.pdbx_description
1 polymer ?
#
loop_
_entity_poly.entity_id
_entity_poly.type
_entity_poly.pdbx_seq_one_letter_code
_entity_poly.pdbx_strand_id
1 'polypeptide(L)'
;MEAIRRIVQEIVFICRVRNVQVSDTLSAFMARAVVLENADKFPLDKELNESDVQELIKMACERLCEADSPPLETVKMQVALDAARLQEGEALEQARAERERKEGGLVAGISETRLKPGNDVEALTALYRKILNFLVVRAGLEPGTDRPAEREIAAALESVFPRIGLKAFTALPNEDKVAQLHELSNIVLGIRLFNRHIGKGGAGIVDLHMQAASLAAELTTAATAELQQAETAELTNRRQYASYLMELASTFKQAASHVEELSRMFLSEMQQLQTLVGNRSSVPKEQVYPRFDSLAKLW
;
A
#
# COMPACT_ATOMS: atom_id res chain seq x y z
N MET A 1 15.44 21.38 7.38
CA MET A 1 14.59 21.11 6.18
C MET A 1 15.41 21.14 4.88
N GLU A 2 16.24 22.16 4.63
CA GLU A 2 17.09 22.23 3.41
C GLU A 2 18.12 21.10 3.28
N ALA A 3 18.79 20.70 4.36
CA ALA A 3 19.78 19.62 4.33
C ALA A 3 19.17 18.27 3.91
N ILE A 4 18.00 17.92 4.45
CA ILE A 4 17.28 16.67 4.10
C ILE A 4 16.87 16.70 2.62
N ARG A 5 16.37 17.83 2.14
CA ARG A 5 15.96 17.99 0.73
C ARG A 5 17.15 17.80 -0.21
N ARG A 6 18.33 18.32 0.15
CA ARG A 6 19.57 18.15 -0.61
C ARG A 6 19.99 16.68 -0.70
N ILE A 7 19.97 15.96 0.43
CA ILE A 7 20.28 14.52 0.50
C ILE A 7 19.36 13.73 -0.43
N VAL A 8 18.05 13.97 -0.36
CA VAL A 8 17.05 13.29 -1.20
C VAL A 8 17.29 13.55 -2.68
N GLN A 9 17.51 14.80 -3.07
CA GLN A 9 17.79 15.16 -4.47
C GLN A 9 19.07 14.53 -5.00
N GLU A 10 20.10 14.42 -4.16
CA GLU A 10 21.38 13.81 -4.53
C GLU A 10 21.25 12.29 -4.69
N ILE A 11 20.48 11.62 -3.83
CA ILE A 11 20.12 10.21 -3.97
C ILE A 11 19.38 9.96 -5.30
N VAL A 12 18.33 10.76 -5.58
CA VAL A 12 17.54 10.66 -6.82
C VAL A 12 18.45 10.83 -8.04
N PHE A 13 19.35 11.81 -8.01
CA PHE A 13 20.30 12.05 -9.09
C PHE A 13 21.24 10.87 -9.32
N ILE A 14 21.87 10.34 -8.26
CA ILE A 14 22.81 9.21 -8.36
C ILE A 14 22.11 7.94 -8.86
N CYS A 15 20.91 7.63 -8.35
CA CYS A 15 20.12 6.50 -8.83
C CYS A 15 19.76 6.65 -10.32
N ARG A 16 19.39 7.86 -10.75
CA ARG A 16 19.09 8.15 -12.17
C ARG A 16 20.31 7.95 -13.06
N VAL A 17 21.49 8.38 -12.63
CA VAL A 17 22.77 8.14 -13.34
C VAL A 17 23.05 6.64 -13.47
N ARG A 18 22.64 5.83 -12.49
CA ARG A 18 22.70 4.36 -12.51
C ARG A 18 21.52 3.70 -13.23
N ASN A 19 20.70 4.47 -13.94
CA ASN A 19 19.54 4.02 -14.71
C ASN A 19 18.40 3.41 -13.85
N VAL A 20 18.31 3.80 -12.58
CA VAL A 20 17.23 3.43 -11.66
C VAL A 20 16.38 4.67 -11.37
N GLN A 21 15.08 4.62 -11.68
CA GLN A 21 14.17 5.70 -11.32
C GLN A 21 13.59 5.51 -9.92
N VAL A 22 13.73 6.54 -9.07
CA VAL A 22 13.24 6.56 -7.69
C VAL A 22 12.53 7.88 -7.43
N SER A 23 11.49 7.86 -6.62
CA SER A 23 10.78 9.08 -6.19
C SER A 23 11.49 9.74 -5.01
N ASP A 24 11.22 11.03 -4.78
CA ASP A 24 11.69 11.77 -3.60
C ASP A 24 11.27 11.06 -2.30
N THR A 25 10.03 10.57 -2.24
CA THR A 25 9.49 9.85 -1.08
C THR A 25 10.24 8.54 -0.82
N LEU A 26 10.49 7.75 -1.87
CA LEU A 26 11.26 6.50 -1.75
C LEU A 26 12.69 6.77 -1.30
N SER A 27 13.30 7.82 -1.84
CA SER A 27 14.67 8.22 -1.50
C SER A 27 14.78 8.71 -0.05
N ALA A 28 13.80 9.50 0.42
CA ALA A 28 13.72 9.93 1.81
C ALA A 28 13.49 8.77 2.77
N PHE A 29 12.62 7.82 2.41
CA PHE A 29 12.37 6.62 3.19
C PHE A 29 13.63 5.75 3.28
N MET A 30 14.33 5.55 2.16
CA MET A 30 15.57 4.77 2.16
C MET A 30 16.65 5.42 3.02
N ALA A 31 16.85 6.74 2.90
CA ALA A 31 17.79 7.45 3.75
C ALA A 31 17.45 7.26 5.24
N ARG A 32 16.17 7.35 5.61
CA ARG A 32 15.72 7.09 6.98
C ARG A 32 15.98 5.65 7.41
N ALA A 33 15.71 4.66 6.55
CA ALA A 33 15.96 3.25 6.86
C ALA A 33 17.45 3.00 7.12
N VAL A 34 18.33 3.55 6.28
CA VAL A 34 19.78 3.45 6.47
C VAL A 34 20.24 4.07 7.79
N VAL A 35 19.70 5.24 8.17
CA VAL A 35 20.01 5.86 9.47
C VAL A 35 19.58 4.97 10.63
N LEU A 36 18.35 4.43 10.59
CA LEU A 36 17.81 3.60 11.67
C LEU A 36 18.58 2.28 11.84
N GLU A 37 19.00 1.67 10.74
CA GLU A 37 19.74 0.40 10.76
C GLU A 37 21.21 0.56 11.12
N ASN A 38 21.75 1.77 10.99
CA ASN A 38 23.15 2.08 11.31
C ASN A 38 23.22 3.13 12.42
N ALA A 39 22.43 2.95 13.48
CA ALA A 39 22.34 3.88 14.61
C ALA A 39 23.71 4.16 15.28
N ASP A 40 24.62 3.18 15.25
CA ASP A 40 25.99 3.33 15.76
C ASP A 40 26.84 4.30 14.93
N LYS A 41 26.56 4.39 13.61
CA LYS A 41 27.26 5.28 12.66
C LYS A 41 26.56 6.63 12.51
N PHE A 42 25.23 6.64 12.57
CA PHE A 42 24.41 7.84 12.39
C PHE A 42 23.59 8.12 13.66
N PRO A 43 24.22 8.61 14.73
CA PRO A 43 23.52 8.92 15.98
C PRO A 43 22.48 10.03 15.75
N LEU A 44 21.22 9.74 16.08
CA LEU A 44 20.07 10.65 15.90
C LEU A 44 20.20 11.95 16.72
N ASP A 45 21.03 11.92 17.77
CA ASP A 45 21.17 13.00 18.75
C ASP A 45 22.28 14.00 18.39
N LYS A 46 23.00 13.79 17.27
CA LYS A 46 24.10 14.64 16.82
C LYS A 46 23.89 15.10 15.38
N GLU A 47 24.37 16.30 15.08
CA GLU A 47 24.44 16.77 13.69
C GLU A 47 25.45 15.91 12.91
N LEU A 48 25.01 15.39 11.76
CA LEU A 48 25.86 14.64 10.84
C LEU A 48 26.85 15.59 10.16
N ASN A 49 28.11 15.18 10.09
CA ASN A 49 29.12 15.93 9.32
C ASN A 49 28.97 15.65 7.81
N GLU A 50 29.66 16.41 6.95
CA GLU A 50 29.56 16.22 5.50
C GLU A 50 30.00 14.82 5.02
N SER A 51 30.96 14.19 5.71
CA SER A 51 31.41 12.82 5.40
C SER A 51 30.33 11.79 5.72
N ASP A 52 29.66 11.93 6.87
CA ASP A 52 28.57 11.05 7.29
C ASP A 52 27.39 11.18 6.31
N VAL A 53 27.11 12.40 5.84
CA VAL A 53 26.07 12.66 4.83
C VAL A 53 26.41 11.97 3.51
N GLN A 54 27.66 12.05 3.04
CA GLN A 54 28.09 11.36 1.82
C GLN A 54 28.03 9.83 1.97
N GLU A 55 28.40 9.29 3.13
CA GLU A 55 28.30 7.85 3.41
C GLU A 55 26.84 7.39 3.43
N LEU A 56 25.95 8.16 4.07
CA LEU A 56 24.50 7.92 4.07
C LEU A 56 23.94 7.88 2.64
N ILE A 57 24.26 8.88 1.81
CA ILE A 57 23.82 8.94 0.41
C ILE A 57 24.31 7.70 -0.35
N LYS A 58 25.59 7.35 -0.18
CA LYS A 58 26.19 6.19 -0.84
C LYS A 58 25.47 4.90 -0.47
N MET A 59 25.25 4.65 0.83
CA MET A 59 24.57 3.45 1.33
C MET A 59 23.11 3.38 0.84
N ALA A 60 22.40 4.51 0.84
CA ALA A 60 21.04 4.58 0.32
C ALA A 60 20.98 4.28 -1.18
N CYS A 61 21.90 4.86 -1.98
CA CYS A 61 21.97 4.59 -3.42
C CYS A 61 22.36 3.14 -3.74
N GLU A 62 23.27 2.54 -2.96
CA GLU A 62 23.64 1.12 -3.11
C GLU A 62 22.43 0.21 -2.91
N ARG A 63 21.64 0.45 -1.86
CA ARG A 63 20.39 -0.28 -1.64
C ARG A 63 19.35 -0.05 -2.71
N LEU A 64 19.14 1.18 -3.15
CA LEU A 64 18.15 1.50 -4.19
C LEU A 64 18.51 0.91 -5.56
N CYS A 65 19.80 0.64 -5.80
CA CYS A 65 20.28 0.07 -7.06
C CYS A 65 20.53 -1.44 -6.98
N GLU A 66 20.19 -2.09 -5.87
CA GLU A 66 20.34 -3.54 -5.72
C GLU A 66 19.37 -4.27 -6.65
N ALA A 67 19.89 -5.13 -7.51
CA ALA A 67 19.08 -5.98 -8.38
C ALA A 67 18.53 -7.16 -7.57
N ASP A 68 17.29 -7.56 -7.84
CA ASP A 68 16.64 -8.72 -7.23
C ASP A 68 16.69 -8.73 -5.69
N SER A 69 16.38 -7.57 -5.07
CA SER A 69 16.38 -7.40 -3.60
C SER A 69 14.96 -7.42 -3.02
N PRO A 70 14.52 -8.53 -2.37
CA PRO A 70 13.21 -8.59 -1.70
C PRO A 70 13.01 -7.50 -0.63
N PRO A 71 14.01 -7.13 0.19
CA PRO A 71 13.88 -6.00 1.12
C PRO A 71 13.57 -4.68 0.41
N LEU A 72 14.21 -4.41 -0.73
CA LEU A 72 13.96 -3.20 -1.52
C LEU A 72 12.54 -3.18 -2.09
N GLU A 73 12.06 -4.29 -2.64
CA GLU A 73 10.68 -4.38 -3.15
C GLU A 73 9.65 -4.18 -2.03
N THR A 74 9.92 -4.71 -0.84
CA THR A 74 9.07 -4.48 0.35
C THR A 74 9.01 -2.99 0.70
N VAL A 75 10.15 -2.29 0.69
CA VAL A 75 10.22 -0.85 0.94
C VAL A 75 9.44 -0.07 -0.13
N LYS A 76 9.59 -0.42 -1.42
CA LYS A 76 8.82 0.20 -2.51
C LYS A 76 7.31 0.03 -2.31
N MET A 77 6.86 -1.17 -1.92
CA MET A 77 5.46 -1.44 -1.63
C MET A 77 4.94 -0.59 -0.46
N GLN A 78 5.70 -0.47 0.63
CA GLN A 78 5.33 0.36 1.78
C GLN A 78 5.21 1.83 1.40
N VAL A 79 6.19 2.37 0.67
CA VAL A 79 6.17 3.76 0.20
C VAL A 79 5.01 4.00 -0.78
N ALA A 80 4.71 3.06 -1.66
CA ALA A 80 3.58 3.15 -2.57
C ALA A 80 2.25 3.19 -1.82
N LEU A 81 2.09 2.38 -0.77
CA LEU A 81 0.89 2.38 0.07
C LEU A 81 0.72 3.70 0.82
N ASP A 82 1.79 4.22 1.42
CA ASP A 82 1.75 5.50 2.14
C ASP A 82 1.45 6.67 1.20
N ALA A 83 2.05 6.67 -0.01
CA ALA A 83 1.76 7.67 -1.03
C ALA A 83 0.30 7.62 -1.49
N ALA A 84 -0.25 6.41 -1.72
CA ALA A 84 -1.65 6.23 -2.09
C ALA A 84 -2.59 6.72 -0.98
N ARG A 85 -2.29 6.41 0.29
CA ARG A 85 -3.08 6.88 1.44
C ARG A 85 -3.06 8.40 1.58
N LEU A 86 -1.91 9.03 1.36
CA LEU A 86 -1.79 10.48 1.39
C LEU A 86 -2.65 11.12 0.30
N GLN A 87 -2.53 10.63 -0.94
CA GLN A 87 -3.29 11.13 -2.08
C GLN A 87 -4.81 10.97 -1.87
N GLU A 88 -5.25 9.81 -1.38
CA GLU A 88 -6.66 9.56 -1.05
C GLU A 88 -7.14 10.50 0.06
N GLY A 89 -6.31 10.74 1.08
CA GLY A 89 -6.58 11.69 2.16
C GLY A 89 -6.74 13.12 1.65
N GLU A 90 -5.82 13.60 0.82
CA GLU A 90 -5.90 14.93 0.20
C GLU A 90 -7.14 15.08 -0.68
N ALA A 91 -7.48 14.04 -1.47
CA ALA A 91 -8.68 14.04 -2.29
C ALA A 91 -9.97 14.12 -1.43
N LEU A 92 -10.01 13.39 -0.31
CA LEU A 92 -11.12 13.43 0.64
C LEU A 92 -11.26 14.80 1.30
N GLU A 93 -10.15 15.40 1.72
CA GLU A 93 -10.12 16.75 2.28
C GLU A 93 -10.61 17.80 1.28
N GLN A 94 -10.14 17.73 0.03
CA GLN A 94 -10.59 18.63 -1.04
C GLN A 94 -12.09 18.47 -1.31
N ALA A 95 -12.59 17.23 -1.39
CA ALA A 95 -14.01 16.95 -1.57
C ALA A 95 -14.86 17.48 -0.41
N ARG A 96 -14.36 17.35 0.82
CA ARG A 96 -15.02 17.89 2.03
C ARG A 96 -15.04 19.42 2.03
N ALA A 97 -13.91 20.05 1.75
CA ALA A 97 -13.79 21.51 1.69
C ALA A 97 -14.72 22.10 0.61
N GLU A 98 -14.79 21.47 -0.56
CA GLU A 98 -15.70 21.90 -1.64
C GLU A 98 -17.17 21.77 -1.23
N ARG A 99 -17.53 20.70 -0.51
CA ARG A 99 -18.89 20.52 0.03
C ARG A 99 -19.22 21.58 1.07
N GLU A 100 -18.33 21.82 2.04
CA GLU A 100 -18.50 22.85 3.07
C GLU A 100 -18.59 24.26 2.45
N ARG A 101 -17.83 24.54 1.38
CA ARG A 101 -17.90 25.80 0.63
C ARG A 101 -19.24 25.98 -0.07
N LYS A 102 -19.73 24.97 -0.79
CA LYS A 102 -21.04 24.99 -1.47
C LYS A 102 -22.16 25.22 -0.45
N GLU A 103 -22.09 24.51 0.67
CA GLU A 103 -23.06 24.64 1.75
C GLU A 103 -23.03 26.03 2.38
N GLY A 104 -21.85 26.54 2.73
CA GLY A 104 -21.68 27.87 3.32
C GLY A 104 -22.27 28.98 2.43
N GLY A 105 -22.09 28.87 1.11
CA GLY A 105 -22.71 29.77 0.14
C GLY A 105 -24.25 29.72 0.15
N LEU A 106 -24.85 28.53 0.28
CA LEU A 106 -26.30 28.37 0.39
C LEU A 106 -26.83 28.92 1.72
N VAL A 107 -26.16 28.62 2.83
CA VAL A 107 -26.52 29.10 4.17
C VAL A 107 -26.48 30.63 4.22
N ALA A 108 -25.41 31.27 3.73
CA ALA A 108 -25.32 32.72 3.64
C ALA A 108 -26.46 33.31 2.80
N GLY A 109 -26.70 32.75 1.61
CA GLY A 109 -27.77 33.20 0.71
C GLY A 109 -29.20 33.00 1.24
N ILE A 110 -29.40 32.09 2.20
CA ILE A 110 -30.67 31.91 2.92
C ILE A 110 -30.77 32.93 4.06
N SER A 111 -29.75 33.02 4.92
CA SER A 111 -29.78 33.87 6.11
C SER A 111 -29.87 35.37 5.81
N GLU A 112 -29.31 35.80 4.68
CA GLU A 112 -29.37 37.19 4.20
C GLU A 112 -30.70 37.56 3.54
N THR A 113 -31.60 36.59 3.30
CA THR A 113 -32.88 36.87 2.64
C THR A 113 -33.75 37.77 3.52
N ARG A 114 -34.15 38.93 2.96
CA ARG A 114 -35.06 39.90 3.58
C ARG A 114 -36.34 40.05 2.77
N LEU A 115 -37.47 40.14 3.46
CA LEU A 115 -38.77 40.39 2.84
C LEU A 115 -38.90 41.87 2.47
N LYS A 116 -39.38 42.14 1.25
CA LYS A 116 -39.73 43.50 0.80
C LYS A 116 -41.23 43.71 0.98
N PRO A 117 -41.70 44.90 1.42
CA PRO A 117 -43.13 45.17 1.57
C PRO A 117 -43.88 44.91 0.26
N GLY A 118 -44.86 44.01 0.28
CA GLY A 118 -45.74 43.72 -0.86
C GLY A 118 -45.26 42.60 -1.81
N ASN A 119 -44.07 42.00 -1.62
CA ASN A 119 -43.61 40.84 -2.41
C ASN A 119 -43.35 39.59 -1.54
N ASP A 120 -44.17 39.40 -0.50
CA ASP A 120 -43.93 38.36 0.50
C ASP A 120 -44.12 36.95 -0.08
N VAL A 121 -45.11 36.72 -0.95
CA VAL A 121 -45.47 35.37 -1.42
C VAL A 121 -44.41 34.76 -2.34
N GLU A 122 -43.91 35.51 -3.33
CA GLU A 122 -42.85 35.02 -4.22
C GLU A 122 -41.51 34.89 -3.48
N ALA A 123 -41.20 35.84 -2.60
CA ALA A 123 -39.98 35.81 -1.79
C ALA A 123 -39.96 34.60 -0.84
N LEU A 124 -41.08 34.28 -0.18
CA LEU A 124 -41.19 33.11 0.69
C LEU A 124 -41.12 31.81 -0.11
N THR A 125 -41.71 31.76 -1.31
CA THR A 125 -41.61 30.60 -2.21
C THR A 125 -40.16 30.37 -2.66
N ALA A 126 -39.44 31.44 -2.99
CA ALA A 126 -38.03 31.38 -3.33
C ALA A 126 -37.16 30.95 -2.14
N LEU A 127 -37.45 31.48 -0.94
CA LEU A 127 -36.74 31.10 0.29
C LEU A 127 -36.91 29.62 0.61
N TYR A 128 -38.14 29.10 0.51
CA TYR A 128 -38.41 27.67 0.69
C TYR A 128 -37.58 26.82 -0.28
N ARG A 129 -37.51 27.21 -1.55
CA ARG A 129 -36.71 26.51 -2.55
C ARG A 129 -35.22 26.54 -2.22
N LYS A 130 -34.69 27.67 -1.71
CA LYS A 130 -33.29 27.76 -1.26
C LYS A 130 -33.02 26.81 -0.08
N ILE A 131 -33.92 26.77 0.92
CA ILE A 131 -33.81 25.85 2.07
C ILE A 131 -33.85 24.39 1.59
N LEU A 132 -34.76 24.06 0.67
CA LEU A 132 -34.82 22.71 0.09
C LEU A 132 -33.51 22.35 -0.62
N ASN A 133 -32.97 23.25 -1.45
CA ASN A 133 -31.70 23.01 -2.14
C ASN A 133 -30.53 22.82 -1.16
N PHE A 134 -30.49 23.59 -0.07
CA PHE A 134 -29.52 23.39 1.01
C PHE A 134 -29.62 21.99 1.62
N LEU A 135 -30.83 21.52 1.93
CA LEU A 135 -31.05 20.17 2.48
C LEU A 135 -30.66 19.06 1.50
N VAL A 136 -30.93 19.25 0.20
CA VAL A 136 -30.52 18.33 -0.87
C VAL A 136 -29.00 18.22 -0.95
N VAL A 137 -28.29 19.35 -0.95
CA VAL A 137 -26.83 19.38 -0.97
C VAL A 137 -26.24 18.76 0.31
N ARG A 138 -26.82 19.03 1.49
CA ARG A 138 -26.36 18.43 2.75
C ARG A 138 -26.61 16.91 2.79
N ALA A 139 -27.65 16.43 2.14
CA ALA A 139 -27.89 15.00 1.93
C ALA A 139 -26.88 14.35 0.97
N GLY A 140 -25.96 15.11 0.37
CA GLY A 140 -24.97 14.61 -0.59
C GLY A 140 -25.49 14.44 -2.00
N LEU A 141 -26.61 15.09 -2.33
CA LEU A 141 -27.27 15.00 -3.63
C LEU A 141 -27.13 16.31 -4.41
N GLU A 142 -27.20 16.24 -5.74
CA GLU A 142 -27.25 17.43 -6.59
C GLU A 142 -28.71 17.83 -6.87
N PRO A 143 -29.09 19.11 -6.68
CA PRO A 143 -30.44 19.58 -6.99
C PRO A 143 -30.81 19.33 -8.47
N GLY A 144 -31.97 18.72 -8.70
CA GLY A 144 -32.51 18.33 -9.99
C GLY A 144 -32.18 16.90 -10.44
N THR A 145 -31.31 16.18 -9.73
CA THR A 145 -30.81 14.86 -10.17
C THR A 145 -31.64 13.69 -9.65
N ASP A 146 -32.02 13.69 -8.37
CA ASP A 146 -32.78 12.59 -7.73
C ASP A 146 -34.15 13.10 -7.27
N ARG A 147 -35.13 13.05 -8.18
CA ARG A 147 -36.50 13.50 -7.91
C ARG A 147 -37.18 12.72 -6.77
N PRO A 148 -37.06 11.38 -6.67
CA PRO A 148 -37.54 10.63 -5.51
C PRO A 148 -36.96 11.13 -4.18
N ALA A 149 -35.64 11.28 -4.08
CA ALA A 149 -35.00 11.75 -2.85
C ALA A 149 -35.40 13.19 -2.50
N GLU A 150 -35.48 14.08 -3.48
CA GLU A 150 -35.95 15.46 -3.28
C GLU A 150 -37.38 15.53 -2.76
N ARG A 151 -38.27 14.66 -3.24
CA ARG A 151 -39.65 14.58 -2.73
C ARG A 151 -39.69 14.15 -1.27
N GLU A 152 -38.86 13.17 -0.90
CA GLU A 152 -38.74 12.76 0.50
C GLU A 152 -38.19 13.87 1.40
N ILE A 153 -37.17 14.59 0.93
CA ILE A 153 -36.60 15.75 1.65
C ILE A 153 -37.66 16.84 1.80
N ALA A 154 -38.41 17.16 0.73
CA ALA A 154 -39.47 18.15 0.77
C ALA A 154 -40.61 17.75 1.71
N ALA A 155 -41.00 16.47 1.73
CA ALA A 155 -42.03 15.96 2.65
C ALA A 155 -41.58 16.02 4.11
N ALA A 156 -40.33 15.65 4.40
CA ALA A 156 -39.75 15.77 5.74
C ALA A 156 -39.62 17.24 6.17
N LEU A 157 -39.23 18.13 5.25
CA LEU A 157 -39.17 19.57 5.48
C LEU A 157 -40.56 20.15 5.83
N GLU A 158 -41.60 19.88 5.03
CA GLU A 158 -42.96 20.37 5.31
C GLU A 158 -43.50 19.84 6.65
N SER A 159 -43.08 18.64 7.09
CA SER A 159 -43.49 18.07 8.37
C SER A 159 -42.89 18.79 9.59
N VAL A 160 -41.67 19.32 9.48
CA VAL A 160 -40.93 19.91 10.61
C VAL A 160 -40.96 21.43 10.56
N PHE A 161 -40.95 21.99 9.36
CA PHE A 161 -40.88 23.42 9.11
C PHE A 161 -41.80 23.79 7.92
N PRO A 162 -43.13 23.83 8.16
CA PRO A 162 -44.09 24.17 7.14
C PRO A 162 -43.93 25.63 6.69
N ARG A 163 -44.36 25.93 5.46
CA ARG A 163 -44.21 27.26 4.83
C ARG A 163 -44.70 28.45 5.66
N ILE A 164 -45.68 28.25 6.54
CA ILE A 164 -46.17 29.30 7.44
C ILE A 164 -45.08 29.82 8.41
N GLY A 165 -44.10 28.98 8.75
CA GLY A 165 -42.97 29.32 9.60
C GLY A 165 -41.90 30.19 8.93
N LEU A 166 -41.90 30.30 7.59
CA LEU A 166 -40.90 31.05 6.84
C LEU A 166 -40.87 32.54 7.21
N LYS A 167 -42.04 33.14 7.51
CA LYS A 167 -42.13 34.54 7.91
C LYS A 167 -41.44 34.78 9.26
N ALA A 168 -41.66 33.89 10.22
CA ALA A 168 -41.00 33.94 11.53
C ALA A 168 -39.47 33.75 11.38
N PHE A 169 -39.04 32.80 10.55
CA PHE A 169 -37.63 32.56 10.25
C PHE A 169 -36.93 33.81 9.71
N THR A 170 -37.55 34.56 8.78
CA THR A 170 -36.92 35.78 8.22
C THR A 170 -36.65 36.88 9.26
N ALA A 171 -37.40 36.88 10.37
CA ALA A 171 -37.28 37.85 11.45
C ALA A 171 -36.18 37.51 12.46
N LEU A 172 -35.62 36.30 12.42
CA LEU A 172 -34.55 35.88 13.32
C LEU A 172 -33.22 36.62 13.01
N PRO A 173 -32.33 36.75 14.01
CA PRO A 173 -30.92 37.09 13.80
C PRO A 173 -30.22 36.11 12.84
N ASN A 174 -29.14 36.53 12.19
CA ASN A 174 -28.42 35.69 11.23
C ASN A 174 -27.85 34.43 11.91
N GLU A 175 -27.25 34.57 13.09
CA GLU A 175 -26.70 33.44 13.86
C GLU A 175 -27.78 32.38 14.16
N ASP A 176 -28.96 32.82 14.58
CA ASP A 176 -30.10 31.93 14.87
C ASP A 176 -30.63 31.25 13.59
N LYS A 177 -30.66 31.97 12.45
CA LYS A 177 -31.02 31.36 11.16
C LYS A 177 -30.05 30.26 10.78
N VAL A 178 -28.75 30.48 10.93
CA VAL A 178 -27.71 29.48 10.63
C VAL A 178 -27.87 28.27 11.54
N ALA A 179 -28.01 28.48 12.85
CA ALA A 179 -28.22 27.40 13.82
C ALA A 179 -29.48 26.59 13.48
N GLN A 180 -30.59 27.26 13.19
CA GLN A 180 -31.86 26.62 12.84
C GLN A 180 -31.77 25.82 11.52
N LEU A 181 -31.01 26.29 10.53
CA LEU A 181 -30.80 25.54 9.28
C LEU A 181 -30.03 24.23 9.53
N HIS A 182 -28.98 24.26 10.34
CA HIS A 182 -28.24 23.06 10.69
C HIS A 182 -29.08 22.08 11.52
N GLU A 183 -29.85 22.58 12.48
CA GLU A 183 -30.78 21.77 13.27
C GLU A 183 -31.84 21.12 12.37
N LEU A 184 -32.49 21.92 11.50
CA LEU A 184 -33.48 21.45 10.55
C LEU A 184 -32.90 20.36 9.64
N SER A 185 -31.65 20.53 9.18
CA SER A 185 -30.97 19.53 8.40
C SER A 185 -30.79 18.21 9.14
N ASN A 186 -30.44 18.24 10.42
CA ASN A 186 -30.28 17.04 11.23
C ASN A 186 -31.62 16.33 11.46
N ILE A 187 -32.68 17.09 11.74
CA ILE A 187 -34.03 16.52 11.94
C ILE A 187 -34.54 15.90 10.64
N VAL A 188 -34.42 16.59 9.50
CA VAL A 188 -34.82 16.08 8.19
C VAL A 188 -34.05 14.80 7.86
N LEU A 189 -32.73 14.77 8.06
CA LEU A 189 -31.95 13.56 7.86
C LEU A 189 -32.42 12.42 8.78
N GLY A 190 -32.67 12.70 10.06
CA GLY A 190 -33.19 11.72 11.02
C GLY A 190 -34.52 11.10 10.60
N ILE A 191 -35.48 11.92 10.15
CA ILE A 191 -36.78 11.45 9.62
C ILE A 191 -36.57 10.55 8.41
N ARG A 192 -35.68 10.94 7.49
CA ARG A 192 -35.39 10.15 6.29
C ARG A 192 -34.74 8.81 6.62
N LEU A 193 -33.80 8.78 7.56
CA LEU A 193 -33.18 7.54 8.06
C LEU A 193 -34.22 6.62 8.70
N PHE A 194 -35.13 7.17 9.51
CA PHE A 194 -36.21 6.40 10.11
C PHE A 194 -37.20 5.85 9.05
N ASN A 195 -37.61 6.68 8.09
CA ASN A 195 -38.50 6.27 7.00
C ASN A 195 -37.88 5.16 6.15
N ARG A 196 -36.56 5.20 5.95
CA ARG A 196 -35.81 4.11 5.34
C ARG A 196 -35.87 2.83 6.17
N HIS A 197 -35.63 2.92 7.48
CA HIS A 197 -35.65 1.76 8.37
C HIS A 197 -37.01 1.03 8.38
N ILE A 198 -38.12 1.77 8.30
CA ILE A 198 -39.48 1.19 8.24
C ILE A 198 -39.95 0.83 6.82
N GLY A 199 -39.09 0.97 5.81
CA GLY A 199 -39.39 0.62 4.42
C GLY A 199 -40.36 1.57 3.70
N LYS A 200 -40.54 2.81 4.18
CA LYS A 200 -41.45 3.82 3.59
C LYS A 200 -40.73 4.93 2.83
N GLY A 201 -39.41 4.84 2.66
CA GLY A 201 -38.60 5.80 1.93
C GLY A 201 -37.12 5.42 1.94
N GLY A 202 -36.24 6.41 1.79
CA GLY A 202 -34.80 6.21 1.76
C GLY A 202 -34.21 6.32 0.36
N ALA A 203 -34.94 6.88 -0.61
CA ALA A 203 -34.40 7.14 -1.94
C ALA A 203 -33.12 7.97 -1.87
N GLY A 204 -32.06 7.55 -2.57
CA GLY A 204 -30.76 8.23 -2.53
C GLY A 204 -29.98 8.12 -1.21
N ILE A 205 -30.48 7.41 -0.19
CA ILE A 205 -29.71 7.12 1.02
C ILE A 205 -28.91 5.83 0.80
N VAL A 206 -27.60 5.98 0.74
CA VAL A 206 -26.67 4.86 0.62
C VAL A 206 -26.68 3.98 1.87
N ASP A 207 -26.69 2.66 1.68
CA ASP A 207 -26.41 1.72 2.77
C ASP A 207 -24.92 1.68 3.07
N LEU A 208 -24.48 2.58 3.95
CA LEU A 208 -23.07 2.67 4.31
C LEU A 208 -22.56 1.35 4.93
N HIS A 209 -23.40 0.65 5.70
CA HIS A 209 -22.99 -0.58 6.35
C HIS A 209 -22.79 -1.71 5.34
N MET A 210 -23.76 -1.90 4.44
CA MET A 210 -23.66 -2.91 3.38
C MET A 210 -22.52 -2.60 2.40
N GLN A 211 -22.35 -1.34 2.01
CA GLN A 211 -21.23 -0.96 1.14
C GLN A 211 -19.88 -1.17 1.82
N ALA A 212 -19.71 -0.68 3.06
CA ALA A 212 -18.47 -0.89 3.80
C ALA A 212 -18.16 -2.38 3.98
N ALA A 213 -19.18 -3.20 4.28
CA ALA A 213 -19.03 -4.64 4.39
C ALA A 213 -18.61 -5.29 3.05
N SER A 214 -19.23 -4.88 1.93
CA SER A 214 -18.87 -5.37 0.59
C SER A 214 -17.43 -5.01 0.22
N LEU A 215 -17.07 -3.73 0.34
CA LEU A 215 -15.71 -3.26 0.03
C LEU A 215 -14.67 -3.95 0.93
N ALA A 216 -14.95 -4.09 2.23
CA ALA A 216 -14.06 -4.78 3.14
C ALA A 216 -13.89 -6.26 2.78
N ALA A 217 -14.98 -6.94 2.40
CA ALA A 217 -14.92 -8.33 1.95
C ALA A 217 -14.10 -8.47 0.67
N GLU A 218 -14.34 -7.63 -0.33
CA GLU A 218 -13.60 -7.62 -1.60
C GLU A 218 -12.11 -7.38 -1.40
N LEU A 219 -11.74 -6.37 -0.61
CA LEU A 219 -10.34 -6.09 -0.27
C LEU A 219 -9.70 -7.24 0.50
N THR A 220 -10.42 -7.83 1.45
CA THR A 220 -9.92 -8.98 2.22
C THR A 220 -9.68 -10.18 1.31
N THR A 221 -10.62 -10.48 0.40
CA THR A 221 -10.48 -11.58 -0.56
C THR A 221 -9.28 -11.35 -1.48
N ALA A 222 -9.14 -10.15 -2.05
CA ALA A 222 -8.02 -9.81 -2.93
C ALA A 222 -6.67 -9.92 -2.20
N ALA A 223 -6.56 -9.32 -1.00
CA ALA A 223 -5.33 -9.38 -0.20
C ALA A 223 -4.97 -10.82 0.21
N THR A 224 -5.97 -11.63 0.57
CA THR A 224 -5.76 -13.03 0.95
C THR A 224 -5.29 -13.87 -0.24
N ALA A 225 -5.86 -13.63 -1.42
CA ALA A 225 -5.45 -14.34 -2.64
C ALA A 225 -4.00 -14.02 -3.02
N GLU A 226 -3.61 -12.74 -3.00
CA GLU A 226 -2.23 -12.30 -3.24
C GLU A 226 -1.25 -12.89 -2.22
N LEU A 227 -1.62 -12.87 -0.93
CA LEU A 227 -0.81 -13.47 0.14
C LEU A 227 -0.60 -14.97 -0.09
N GLN A 228 -1.68 -15.71 -0.39
CA GLN A 228 -1.61 -17.14 -0.63
C GLN A 228 -0.77 -17.47 -1.87
N GLN A 229 -0.86 -16.66 -2.93
CA GLN A 229 -0.01 -16.80 -4.12
C GLN A 229 1.46 -16.55 -3.78
N ALA A 230 1.78 -15.51 -3.01
CA ALA A 230 3.16 -15.23 -2.58
C ALA A 230 3.73 -16.36 -1.70
N GLU A 231 2.95 -16.85 -0.73
CA GLU A 231 3.36 -17.95 0.15
C GLU A 231 3.62 -19.25 -0.63
N THR A 232 2.73 -19.59 -1.56
CA THR A 232 2.88 -20.80 -2.38
C THR A 232 4.08 -20.72 -3.32
N ALA A 233 4.34 -19.55 -3.91
CA ALA A 233 5.52 -19.31 -4.73
C ALA A 233 6.81 -19.48 -3.91
N GLU A 234 6.91 -18.83 -2.74
CA GLU A 234 8.10 -18.89 -1.90
C GLU A 234 8.35 -20.30 -1.33
N LEU A 235 7.31 -20.99 -0.87
CA LEU A 235 7.42 -22.39 -0.42
C LEU A 235 7.90 -23.31 -1.54
N THR A 236 7.41 -23.10 -2.76
CA THR A 236 7.82 -23.90 -3.93
C THR A 236 9.30 -23.68 -4.25
N ASN A 237 9.73 -22.42 -4.30
CA ASN A 237 11.14 -22.06 -4.52
C ASN A 237 12.06 -22.72 -3.47
N ARG A 238 11.74 -22.58 -2.18
CA ARG A 238 12.55 -23.18 -1.10
C ARG A 238 12.61 -24.70 -1.17
N ARG A 239 11.50 -25.37 -1.52
CA ARG A 239 11.47 -26.83 -1.70
C ARG A 239 12.35 -27.29 -2.86
N GLN A 240 12.29 -26.59 -3.99
CA GLN A 240 13.11 -26.89 -5.16
C GLN A 240 14.60 -26.71 -4.84
N TYR A 241 14.95 -25.61 -4.18
CA TYR A 241 16.33 -25.34 -3.77
C TYR A 241 16.87 -26.41 -2.80
N ALA A 242 16.08 -26.80 -1.81
CA ALA A 242 16.47 -27.87 -0.88
C ALA A 242 16.67 -29.22 -1.60
N SER A 243 15.77 -29.58 -2.53
CA SER A 243 15.90 -30.80 -3.34
C SER A 243 17.18 -30.80 -4.15
N TYR A 244 17.51 -29.66 -4.78
CA TYR A 244 18.74 -29.52 -5.56
C TYR A 244 19.99 -29.71 -4.70
N LEU A 245 20.03 -29.11 -3.50
CA LEU A 245 21.16 -29.28 -2.58
C LEU A 245 21.31 -30.73 -2.10
N MET A 246 20.21 -31.44 -1.85
CA MET A 246 20.24 -32.86 -1.49
C MET A 246 20.81 -33.73 -2.61
N GLU A 247 20.41 -33.45 -3.86
CA GLU A 247 20.93 -34.14 -5.03
C GLU A 247 22.44 -33.90 -5.19
N LEU A 248 22.87 -32.64 -5.11
CA LEU A 248 24.28 -32.25 -5.18
C LEU A 248 25.13 -32.96 -4.11
N ALA A 249 24.64 -33.00 -2.85
CA ALA A 249 25.31 -33.67 -1.75
C ALA A 249 25.41 -35.19 -1.98
N SER A 250 24.36 -35.81 -2.52
CA SER A 250 24.36 -37.22 -2.91
C SER A 250 25.41 -37.50 -3.99
N THR A 251 25.48 -36.65 -5.02
CA THR A 251 26.47 -36.76 -6.10
C THR A 251 27.89 -36.66 -5.55
N PHE A 252 28.17 -35.69 -4.68
CA PHE A 252 29.50 -35.58 -4.05
C PHE A 252 29.84 -36.79 -3.19
N LYS A 253 28.88 -37.34 -2.45
CA LYS A 253 29.08 -38.54 -1.64
C LYS A 253 29.42 -39.75 -2.53
N GLN A 254 28.69 -39.93 -3.63
CA GLN A 254 28.95 -41.00 -4.59
C GLN A 254 30.32 -40.85 -5.25
N ALA A 255 30.67 -39.64 -5.68
CA ALA A 255 31.98 -39.35 -6.27
C ALA A 255 33.12 -39.63 -5.28
N ALA A 256 32.98 -39.20 -4.02
CA ALA A 256 33.94 -39.46 -2.97
C ALA A 256 34.13 -40.96 -2.72
N SER A 257 33.02 -41.72 -2.59
CA SER A 257 33.07 -43.18 -2.44
C SER A 257 33.72 -43.87 -3.63
N HIS A 258 33.47 -43.39 -4.85
CA HIS A 258 34.09 -43.95 -6.05
C HIS A 258 35.60 -43.70 -6.10
N VAL A 259 36.04 -42.48 -5.77
CA VAL A 259 37.47 -42.15 -5.67
C VAL A 259 38.17 -42.96 -4.59
N GLU A 260 37.52 -43.16 -3.43
CA GLU A 260 38.05 -43.97 -2.34
C GLU A 260 38.19 -45.45 -2.75
N GLU A 261 37.23 -45.98 -3.50
CA GLU A 261 37.29 -47.33 -4.06
C GLU A 261 38.42 -47.49 -5.08
N LEU A 262 38.52 -46.58 -6.07
CA LEU A 262 39.62 -46.58 -7.04
C LEU A 262 40.98 -46.47 -6.35
N SER A 263 41.10 -45.59 -5.36
CA SER A 263 42.34 -45.41 -4.58
C SER A 263 42.73 -46.70 -3.84
N ARG A 264 41.76 -47.37 -3.22
CA ARG A 264 41.97 -48.65 -2.52
C ARG A 264 42.38 -49.76 -3.49
N MET A 265 41.74 -49.86 -4.65
CA MET A 265 42.10 -50.82 -5.69
C MET A 265 43.51 -50.55 -6.23
N PHE A 266 43.83 -49.29 -6.54
CA PHE A 266 45.14 -48.87 -7.01
C PHE A 266 46.25 -49.21 -6.01
N LEU A 267 46.06 -48.87 -4.73
CA LEU A 267 47.04 -49.17 -3.67
C LEU A 267 47.24 -50.67 -3.47
N SER A 268 46.17 -51.47 -3.53
CA SER A 268 46.26 -52.93 -3.44
C SER A 268 47.05 -53.52 -4.60
N GLU A 269 46.77 -53.07 -5.83
CA GLU A 269 47.46 -53.54 -7.03
C GLU A 269 48.94 -53.14 -7.01
N MET A 270 49.23 -51.94 -6.49
CA MET A 270 50.60 -51.44 -6.31
C MET A 270 51.38 -52.27 -5.27
N GLN A 271 50.76 -52.64 -4.14
CA GLN A 271 51.36 -53.54 -3.14
C GLN A 271 51.61 -54.95 -3.71
N GLN A 272 50.67 -55.49 -4.47
CA GLN A 272 50.82 -56.79 -5.11
C GLN A 272 51.98 -56.77 -6.11
N LEU A 273 52.08 -55.72 -6.93
CA LEU A 273 53.17 -55.52 -7.87
C LEU A 273 54.53 -55.39 -7.14
N GLN A 274 54.57 -54.61 -6.04
CA GLN A 274 55.77 -54.45 -5.21
C GLN A 274 56.23 -55.80 -4.62
N THR A 275 55.29 -56.63 -4.16
CA THR A 275 55.57 -57.98 -3.63
C THR A 275 56.08 -58.92 -4.73
N LEU A 276 55.51 -58.83 -5.93
CA LEU A 276 55.86 -59.68 -7.07
C LEU A 276 57.27 -59.38 -7.62
N VAL A 277 57.63 -58.09 -7.67
CA VAL A 277 58.95 -57.62 -8.10
C VAL A 277 59.99 -57.85 -7.00
N GLY A 278 59.68 -57.46 -5.76
CA GLY A 278 60.56 -57.62 -4.60
C GLY A 278 62.00 -57.17 -4.87
N ASN A 279 62.97 -58.01 -4.50
CA ASN A 279 64.40 -57.82 -4.81
C ASN A 279 64.86 -58.70 -6.00
N ARG A 280 63.94 -59.18 -6.85
CA ARG A 280 64.29 -60.08 -7.94
C ARG A 280 64.89 -59.28 -9.10
N SER A 281 66.01 -59.76 -9.66
CA SER A 281 66.66 -59.16 -10.83
C SER A 281 65.91 -59.42 -12.15
N SER A 282 65.00 -60.40 -12.17
CA SER A 282 64.14 -60.72 -13.32
C SER A 282 62.82 -61.31 -12.84
N VAL A 283 61.72 -60.85 -13.42
CA VAL A 283 60.35 -61.22 -13.05
C VAL A 283 59.58 -61.61 -14.33
N PRO A 284 58.75 -62.68 -14.33
CA PRO A 284 58.07 -63.14 -15.53
C PRO A 284 57.12 -62.08 -16.10
N LYS A 285 57.34 -61.65 -17.34
CA LYS A 285 56.54 -60.62 -18.02
C LYS A 285 55.04 -60.94 -18.03
N GLU A 286 54.70 -62.22 -18.18
CA GLU A 286 53.34 -62.75 -18.15
C GLU A 286 52.60 -62.45 -16.85
N GLN A 287 53.31 -62.24 -15.74
CA GLN A 287 52.73 -61.94 -14.43
C GLN A 287 52.73 -60.44 -14.10
N VAL A 288 53.71 -59.67 -14.59
CA VAL A 288 53.86 -58.24 -14.23
C VAL A 288 53.13 -57.31 -15.20
N TYR A 289 53.13 -57.62 -16.50
CA TYR A 289 52.52 -56.74 -17.51
C TYR A 289 51.01 -56.54 -17.31
N PRO A 290 50.20 -57.58 -16.99
CA PRO A 290 48.78 -57.38 -16.72
C PRO A 290 48.51 -56.46 -15.52
N ARG A 291 49.40 -56.49 -14.52
CA ARG A 291 49.28 -55.66 -13.31
C ARG A 291 49.63 -54.20 -13.58
N PHE A 292 50.66 -53.94 -14.38
CA PHE A 292 50.96 -52.59 -14.86
C PHE A 292 49.82 -52.00 -15.72
N ASP A 293 49.22 -52.81 -16.59
CA ASP A 293 48.05 -52.41 -17.38
C ASP A 293 46.83 -52.11 -16.47
N SER A 294 46.58 -52.94 -15.45
CA SER A 294 45.54 -52.72 -14.45
C SER A 294 45.75 -51.39 -13.70
N LEU A 295 46.98 -51.09 -13.29
CA LEU A 295 47.32 -49.84 -12.61
C LEU A 295 47.11 -48.60 -13.48
N ALA A 296 47.47 -48.69 -14.76
CA ALA A 296 47.24 -47.61 -15.72
C ALA A 296 45.74 -47.37 -15.98
N LYS A 297 44.88 -48.38 -15.80
CA LYS A 297 43.42 -48.26 -15.92
C LYS A 297 42.75 -47.72 -14.67
N LEU A 298 43.36 -47.93 -13.49
CA LEU A 298 42.85 -47.44 -12.20
C LEU A 298 43.28 -45.99 -11.91
N TRP A 299 44.33 -45.51 -12.58
CA TRP A 299 44.84 -44.13 -12.53
C TRP A 299 44.08 -43.22 -13.50
#